data_AF-A0A9P5YLJ2-F1
#
_entry.id   AF-A0A9P5YLJ2-F1
#
_cell.length_a   1.000
_cell.length_b   1.000
_cell.length_c   1.000
_cell.angle_alpha   90.00
_cell.angle_beta   90.00
_cell.angle_gamma   90.00
#
_symmetry.space_group_name_H-M   'P 1'
#
loop_
_entity.id
_entity.type
_entity.pdbx_description
1 polymer ?
#
loop_
_entity_poly.entity_id
_entity_poly.type
_entity_poly.pdbx_seq_one_letter_code
_entity_poly.pdbx_strand_id
1 'polypeptide(L)'
;NRCDEILLDGSNRPKPGPKPQTYSHAQKIRAAMTHIFGRIFNLGRTVWYRDENSGRMRGNPSCSERVASYMISLRRRKACMGESITSARAITSATFLKMYDFNHHEENWTLQPYTPGSRSKKAEDIHKWGGPMAR
;
A
#
# COMPACT_ATOMS: atom_id res chain seq x y z
N ASN A 1 -6.17 -19.05 5.29
CA ASN A 1 -5.23 -18.00 5.75
C ASN A 1 -5.17 -17.95 7.27
N ARG A 2 -4.39 -18.85 7.89
CA ARG A 2 -4.26 -19.05 9.35
C ARG A 2 -2.95 -18.47 9.93
N CYS A 3 -2.17 -17.73 9.14
CA CYS A 3 -0.78 -17.38 9.49
C CYS A 3 -0.62 -16.42 10.69
N ASP A 4 -1.67 -15.72 11.11
CA ASP A 4 -1.61 -14.88 12.32
C ASP A 4 -1.96 -15.69 13.58
N GLU A 5 -2.64 -16.82 13.38
CA GLU A 5 -3.16 -17.72 14.42
C GLU A 5 -2.21 -18.91 14.64
N ILE A 6 -1.31 -19.17 13.70
CA ILE A 6 -0.38 -20.30 13.70
C ILE A 6 1.05 -19.78 13.68
N LEU A 7 1.91 -20.38 14.51
CA LEU A 7 3.35 -20.12 14.58
C LEU A 7 4.11 -20.83 13.44
N LEU A 8 5.41 -20.56 13.30
CA LEU A 8 6.23 -21.16 12.24
C LEU A 8 6.35 -22.69 12.34
N ASP A 9 6.19 -23.23 13.55
CA ASP A 9 6.18 -24.66 13.85
C ASP A 9 4.83 -25.34 13.55
N GLY A 10 3.84 -24.57 13.07
CA GLY A 10 2.50 -25.08 12.80
C GLY A 10 1.59 -25.16 14.03
N SER A 11 2.08 -24.80 15.22
CA SER A 11 1.26 -24.76 16.44
C SER A 11 0.38 -23.52 16.47
N ASN A 12 -0.75 -23.59 17.18
CA ASN A 12 -1.58 -22.41 17.40
C ASN A 12 -0.87 -21.43 18.34
N ARG A 13 -0.98 -20.14 18.04
CA ARG A 13 -0.46 -19.08 18.90
C ARG A 13 -1.16 -19.16 20.27
N PRO A 14 -0.41 -19.26 21.39
CA PRO A 14 -0.98 -19.42 22.71
C PRO A 14 -1.80 -18.18 23.14
N LYS A 15 -2.86 -18.42 23.92
CA LYS A 15 -3.67 -17.38 24.58
C LYS A 15 -3.56 -17.56 26.11
N PRO A 16 -3.21 -16.53 26.91
CA PRO A 16 -2.82 -15.18 26.50
C PRO A 16 -1.41 -15.14 25.92
N GLY A 17 -1.27 -14.50 24.76
CA GLY A 17 0.00 -14.39 24.05
C GLY A 17 0.27 -12.96 23.58
N PRO A 18 1.43 -12.69 22.98
CA PRO A 18 1.77 -11.37 22.46
C PRO A 18 0.69 -10.87 21.50
N LYS A 19 0.37 -9.57 21.59
CA LYS A 19 -0.64 -8.93 20.74
C LYS A 19 -0.44 -9.30 19.26
N PRO A 20 -1.51 -9.57 18.50
CA PRO A 20 -1.41 -9.85 17.07
C PRO A 20 -0.66 -8.71 16.37
N GLN A 21 0.33 -9.06 15.54
CA GLN A 21 1.12 -8.06 14.81
C GLN A 21 0.21 -7.21 13.89
N THR A 22 0.54 -5.94 13.73
CA THR A 22 -0.23 -4.98 12.90
C THR A 22 0.04 -5.19 11.42
N TYR A 23 -0.86 -4.67 10.56
CA TYR A 23 -0.61 -4.67 9.12
C TYR A 23 0.67 -3.89 8.78
N SER A 24 0.94 -2.79 9.48
CA SER A 24 2.17 -2.01 9.30
C SER A 24 3.43 -2.85 9.60
N HIS A 25 3.39 -3.70 10.63
CA HIS A 25 4.50 -4.60 10.92
C HIS A 25 4.74 -5.60 9.78
N ALA A 26 3.69 -6.23 9.27
CA ALA A 26 3.78 -7.13 8.12
C ALA A 26 4.32 -6.43 6.86
N GLN A 27 3.92 -5.17 6.63
CA GLN A 27 4.42 -4.36 5.52
C GLN A 27 5.94 -4.11 5.64
N LYS A 28 6.43 -3.81 6.84
CA LYS A 28 7.86 -3.62 7.11
C LYS A 28 8.64 -4.91 6.89
N ILE A 29 8.15 -6.06 7.39
CA ILE A 29 8.76 -7.36 7.15
C ILE A 29 8.83 -7.65 5.65
N ARG A 30 7.73 -7.47 4.91
CA ARG A 30 7.71 -7.69 3.47
C ARG A 30 8.69 -6.78 2.73
N ALA A 31 8.78 -5.51 3.11
CA ALA A 31 9.75 -4.58 2.52
C ALA A 31 11.20 -5.02 2.78
N ALA A 32 11.51 -5.42 4.02
CA ALA A 32 12.82 -5.94 4.40
C ALA A 32 13.17 -7.21 3.60
N MET A 33 12.26 -8.19 3.52
CA MET A 33 12.46 -9.41 2.74
C MET A 33 12.67 -9.10 1.25
N THR A 34 11.85 -8.20 0.69
CA THR A 34 12.00 -7.77 -0.71
C THR A 34 13.39 -7.16 -0.96
N HIS A 35 13.88 -6.36 -0.02
CA HIS A 35 15.21 -5.75 -0.10
C HIS A 35 16.32 -6.80 0.01
N ILE A 36 16.25 -7.69 1.01
CA ILE A 36 17.24 -8.75 1.23
C ILE A 36 17.32 -9.66 -0.01
N PHE A 37 16.19 -10.21 -0.47
CA PHE A 37 16.18 -11.06 -1.67
C PHE A 37 16.60 -10.30 -2.93
N GLY A 38 16.20 -9.03 -3.05
CA GLY A 38 16.52 -8.23 -4.23
C GLY A 38 17.99 -7.80 -4.31
N ARG A 39 18.58 -7.37 -3.19
CA ARG A 39 19.91 -6.74 -3.14
C ARG A 39 21.00 -7.69 -2.64
N ILE A 40 20.74 -8.47 -1.60
CA ILE A 40 21.76 -9.35 -1.00
C ILE A 40 21.85 -10.64 -1.80
N PHE A 41 20.72 -11.24 -2.14
CA PHE A 41 20.67 -12.46 -2.94
C PHE A 41 20.65 -12.22 -4.46
N ASN A 42 20.70 -10.95 -4.91
CA ASN A 42 20.69 -10.56 -6.32
C ASN A 42 19.54 -11.15 -7.16
N LEU A 43 18.40 -11.47 -6.52
CA LEU A 43 17.21 -11.99 -7.22
C LEU A 43 16.36 -10.86 -7.83
N GLY A 44 16.72 -9.61 -7.55
CA GLY A 44 16.04 -8.43 -8.05
C GLY A 44 14.57 -8.35 -7.61
N ARG A 45 13.73 -7.83 -8.51
CA ARG A 45 12.26 -7.72 -8.35
C ARG A 45 11.50 -8.75 -9.19
N THR A 46 12.20 -9.75 -9.70
CA THR A 46 11.59 -10.81 -10.51
C THR A 46 10.55 -11.52 -9.66
N VAL A 47 9.36 -11.73 -10.23
CA VAL A 47 8.28 -12.46 -9.57
C VAL A 47 8.76 -13.86 -9.19
N TRP A 48 8.24 -14.46 -8.13
CA TRP A 48 8.54 -15.84 -7.77
C TRP A 48 7.83 -16.80 -8.73
N TYR A 49 8.57 -17.56 -9.53
CA TYR A 49 8.02 -18.49 -10.52
C TYR A 49 8.76 -19.83 -10.50
N ARG A 50 8.13 -20.86 -11.07
CA ARG A 50 8.79 -22.15 -11.30
C ARG A 50 9.46 -22.09 -12.66
N ASP A 51 10.76 -22.29 -12.68
CA ASP A 51 11.55 -22.40 -13.91
C ASP A 51 11.19 -23.69 -14.65
N GLU A 52 10.77 -23.58 -15.90
CA GLU A 52 10.27 -24.72 -16.70
C GLU A 52 11.38 -25.73 -17.01
N ASN A 53 12.60 -25.23 -17.26
CA ASN A 53 13.74 -26.08 -17.63
C ASN A 53 14.33 -26.83 -16.43
N SER A 54 14.45 -26.18 -15.28
CA SER A 54 15.08 -26.79 -14.09
C SER A 54 14.08 -27.33 -13.06
N GLY A 55 12.80 -26.99 -13.19
CA GLY A 55 11.75 -27.30 -12.20
C GLY A 55 11.92 -26.58 -10.86
N ARG A 56 12.98 -25.77 -10.69
CA ARG A 56 13.30 -25.06 -9.44
C ARG A 56 12.54 -23.74 -9.37
N MET A 57 12.23 -23.30 -8.16
CA MET A 57 11.65 -21.98 -7.97
C MET A 57 12.73 -20.89 -8.10
N ARG A 58 12.46 -19.85 -8.88
CA ARG A 58 13.35 -18.70 -9.13
C ARG A 58 12.61 -17.38 -8.91
N GLY A 59 13.38 -16.30 -8.75
CA GLY A 59 12.89 -14.95 -8.50
C GLY A 59 12.85 -14.58 -7.02
N ASN A 60 12.13 -13.52 -6.66
CA ASN A 60 12.03 -13.04 -5.29
C ASN A 60 10.76 -13.57 -4.60
N PRO A 61 10.85 -14.41 -3.56
CA PRO A 61 9.69 -14.97 -2.87
C PRO A 61 8.70 -13.91 -2.33
N SER A 62 9.22 -12.74 -1.93
CA SER A 62 8.42 -11.63 -1.41
C SER A 62 7.57 -10.94 -2.50
N CYS A 63 7.97 -11.10 -3.76
CA CYS A 63 7.27 -10.65 -4.95
C CYS A 63 6.30 -11.70 -5.51
N SER A 64 6.10 -12.83 -4.82
CA SER A 64 5.12 -13.84 -5.24
C SER A 64 3.68 -13.33 -5.17
N GLU A 65 2.84 -13.83 -6.08
CA GLU A 65 1.40 -13.55 -6.09
C GLU A 65 0.73 -14.00 -4.78
N ARG A 66 1.11 -15.16 -4.25
CA ARG A 66 0.59 -15.68 -2.97
C ARG A 66 0.82 -14.70 -1.81
N VAL A 67 2.02 -14.14 -1.70
CA VAL A 67 2.33 -13.13 -0.67
C VAL A 67 1.57 -11.83 -0.91
N ALA A 68 1.42 -11.40 -2.17
CA ALA A 68 0.62 -10.23 -2.51
C ALA A 68 -0.85 -10.38 -2.11
N SER A 69 -1.49 -11.49 -2.49
CA SER A 69 -2.87 -11.83 -2.14
C SER A 69 -3.05 -11.95 -0.62
N TYR A 70 -2.09 -12.57 0.08
CA TYR A 70 -2.09 -12.60 1.54
C TYR A 70 -2.08 -11.18 2.13
N MET A 71 -1.18 -10.30 1.67
CA MET A 71 -1.10 -8.92 2.18
C MET A 71 -2.39 -8.11 1.95
N ILE A 72 -3.05 -8.29 0.81
CA ILE A 72 -4.35 -7.64 0.53
C ILE A 72 -5.41 -8.15 1.53
N SER A 73 -5.49 -9.46 1.72
CA SER A 73 -6.44 -10.06 2.67
C SER A 73 -6.14 -9.66 4.12
N LEU A 74 -4.87 -9.58 4.50
CA LEU A 74 -4.43 -9.15 5.84
C LEU A 74 -4.84 -7.70 6.10
N ARG A 75 -4.63 -6.80 5.13
CA ARG A 75 -5.04 -5.39 5.24
C ARG A 75 -6.54 -5.27 5.53
N ARG A 76 -7.37 -6.01 4.79
CA ARG A 76 -8.83 -6.00 4.97
C ARG A 76 -9.22 -6.53 6.35
N ARG A 77 -8.69 -7.69 6.77
CA ARG A 77 -8.99 -8.28 8.08
C ARG A 77 -8.60 -7.35 9.23
N LYS A 78 -7.41 -6.75 9.17
CA LYS A 78 -6.94 -5.81 10.21
C LYS A 78 -7.81 -4.56 10.27
N ALA A 79 -8.21 -4.01 9.12
CA ALA A 79 -9.15 -2.89 9.07
C ALA A 79 -10.51 -3.25 9.70
N CYS A 80 -11.07 -4.44 9.40
CA CYS A 80 -12.30 -4.91 10.03
C CYS A 80 -12.16 -5.11 11.55
N MET A 81 -10.96 -5.44 12.04
CA MET A 81 -10.65 -5.51 13.48
C MET A 81 -10.40 -4.14 14.12
N GLY A 82 -10.64 -3.04 13.41
CA GLY A 82 -10.48 -1.67 13.91
C GLY A 82 -9.06 -1.11 13.78
N GLU A 83 -8.14 -1.80 13.10
CA GLU A 83 -6.83 -1.21 12.79
C GLU A 83 -7.02 -0.05 11.77
N SER A 84 -6.78 1.17 12.22
CA SER A 84 -6.84 2.36 11.36
C SER A 84 -5.85 2.26 10.21
N ILE A 85 -6.36 2.26 8.97
CA ILE A 85 -5.56 2.23 7.75
C ILE A 85 -4.74 3.52 7.67
N THR A 86 -3.44 3.42 7.38
CA THR A 86 -2.51 4.57 7.33
C THR A 86 -3.02 5.73 6.45
N SER A 87 -3.64 5.45 5.31
CA SER A 87 -4.21 6.48 4.42
C SER A 87 -5.43 7.17 5.02
N ALA A 88 -6.25 6.47 5.81
CA ALA A 88 -7.40 7.05 6.49
C ALA A 88 -6.99 8.01 7.61
N ARG A 89 -5.79 7.86 8.19
CA ARG A 89 -5.23 8.84 9.14
C ARG A 89 -4.79 10.14 8.48
N ALA A 90 -4.47 10.11 7.18
CA ALA A 90 -3.97 11.29 6.46
C ALA A 90 -5.09 12.26 6.06
N ILE A 91 -6.35 11.79 5.96
CA ILE A 91 -7.51 12.59 5.56
C ILE A 91 -8.46 12.65 6.73
N THR A 92 -8.58 13.81 7.37
CA THR A 92 -9.52 14.03 8.48
C THR A 92 -10.83 14.61 7.97
N SER A 93 -11.86 14.67 8.81
CA SER A 93 -13.10 15.41 8.50
C SER A 93 -12.81 16.87 8.17
N ALA A 94 -11.84 17.49 8.85
CA ALA A 94 -11.38 18.84 8.53
C ALA A 94 -10.73 18.93 7.13
N THR A 95 -10.02 17.88 6.69
CA THR A 95 -9.50 17.82 5.31
C THR A 95 -10.66 17.77 4.30
N PHE A 96 -11.71 17.00 4.57
CA PHE A 96 -12.90 16.96 3.71
C PHE A 96 -13.64 18.30 3.68
N LEU A 97 -13.78 18.97 4.83
CA LEU A 97 -14.40 20.30 4.88
C LEU A 97 -13.60 21.33 4.07
N LYS A 98 -12.27 21.36 4.22
CA LYS A 98 -11.40 22.22 3.40
C LYS A 98 -11.54 21.95 1.90
N MET A 99 -11.71 20.68 1.52
CA MET A 99 -11.92 20.29 0.13
C MET A 99 -13.30 20.72 -0.37
N TYR A 100 -14.32 20.65 0.48
CA TYR A 100 -15.66 21.16 0.21
C TYR A 100 -15.65 22.67 0.01
N ASP A 101 -15.07 23.43 0.95
CA ASP A 101 -14.95 24.89 0.89
C ASP A 101 -14.19 25.32 -0.36
N PHE A 102 -13.06 24.66 -0.65
CA PHE A 102 -12.28 24.91 -1.86
C PHE A 102 -13.13 24.77 -3.14
N ASN A 103 -13.91 23.70 -3.26
CA ASN A 103 -14.77 23.48 -4.43
C ASN A 103 -15.99 24.43 -4.49
N HIS A 104 -16.35 25.10 -3.39
CA HIS A 104 -17.50 26.02 -3.34
C HIS A 104 -17.13 27.48 -3.62
N HIS A 105 -15.87 27.80 -3.90
CA HIS A 105 -15.51 29.10 -4.44
C HIS A 105 -16.05 29.24 -5.87
N GLU A 106 -16.70 30.38 -6.18
CA GLU A 106 -17.31 30.67 -7.48
C GLU A 106 -16.30 30.53 -8.64
N GLU A 107 -15.04 30.89 -8.39
CA GLU A 107 -13.92 30.75 -9.34
C GLU A 107 -13.73 29.30 -9.82
N ASN A 108 -14.01 28.33 -8.95
CA ASN A 108 -13.83 26.90 -9.19
C ASN A 108 -15.06 26.22 -9.81
N TRP A 109 -16.14 26.94 -10.11
CA TRP A 109 -17.31 26.36 -10.79
C TRP A 109 -17.17 26.37 -12.31
N THR A 110 -16.25 27.20 -12.82
CA THR A 110 -15.98 27.30 -14.25
C THR A 110 -15.12 26.12 -14.72
N LEU A 111 -15.63 25.36 -15.69
CA LEU A 111 -14.89 24.26 -16.30
C LEU A 111 -13.70 24.81 -17.09
N GLN A 112 -12.50 24.42 -16.67
CA GLN A 112 -11.27 24.79 -17.37
C GLN A 112 -10.89 23.68 -18.36
N PRO A 113 -10.36 24.02 -19.54
CA PRO A 113 -9.84 23.02 -20.47
C PRO A 113 -8.65 22.30 -19.84
N TYR A 114 -8.61 20.97 -19.99
CA TYR A 114 -7.51 20.16 -19.46
C TYR A 114 -6.15 20.64 -19.98
N THR A 115 -5.27 21.03 -19.06
CA THR A 115 -3.87 21.35 -19.37
C THR A 115 -2.95 20.30 -18.73
N PRO A 116 -2.06 19.64 -19.49
CA PRO A 116 -1.12 18.69 -18.92
C PRO A 116 -0.16 19.39 -17.96
N GLY A 117 -0.14 18.97 -16.69
CA GLY A 117 0.82 19.47 -15.71
C GLY A 117 2.26 19.05 -16.07
N SER A 118 3.21 20.00 -16.01
CA SER A 118 4.65 19.71 -16.09
C SER A 118 5.25 19.63 -14.69
N ARG A 119 6.00 18.57 -14.40
CA ARG A 119 6.73 18.39 -13.14
C ARG A 119 7.80 19.47 -12.88
N SER A 120 8.10 20.32 -13.86
CA SER A 120 9.15 21.34 -13.80
C SER A 120 8.66 22.72 -13.33
N LYS A 121 7.35 22.96 -13.17
CA LYS A 121 6.85 24.28 -12.75
C LYS A 121 7.13 24.55 -11.26
N LYS A 122 7.55 25.79 -10.98
CA LYS A 122 7.99 26.32 -9.68
C LYS A 122 6.92 26.17 -8.59
N ALA A 123 7.39 26.28 -7.34
CA ALA A 123 6.61 26.16 -6.10
C ALA A 123 5.30 26.98 -6.03
N GLU A 124 5.19 28.03 -6.85
CA GLU A 124 3.99 28.89 -6.96
C GLU A 124 2.75 28.15 -7.51
N ASP A 125 2.93 27.10 -8.33
CA ASP A 125 1.82 26.33 -8.94
C ASP A 125 1.40 25.09 -8.12
N ILE A 126 2.03 24.80 -6.97
CA ILE A 126 1.70 23.62 -6.13
C ILE A 126 0.25 23.68 -5.63
N HIS A 127 -0.29 24.89 -5.43
CA HIS A 127 -1.65 25.09 -4.95
C HIS A 127 -2.72 24.96 -6.07
N LYS A 128 -2.33 24.90 -7.35
CA LYS A 128 -3.23 24.67 -8.49
C LYS A 128 -3.37 23.19 -8.82
N TRP A 129 -3.73 22.39 -7.82
CA TRP A 129 -3.89 20.94 -7.96
C TRP A 129 -5.35 20.50 -8.18
N GLY A 130 -6.31 21.40 -7.97
CA GLY A 130 -7.75 21.14 -8.04
C GLY A 130 -8.49 22.05 -9.01
N GLY A 131 -9.81 21.87 -9.10
CA GLY A 131 -10.70 22.55 -10.04
C GLY A 131 -11.27 21.61 -11.11
N PRO A 132 -12.45 21.90 -11.67
CA PRO A 132 -13.10 21.03 -12.62
C PRO A 132 -12.44 21.16 -13.99
N MET A 133 -11.71 20.12 -14.40
CA MET A 133 -11.08 20.04 -15.72
C MET A 133 -11.90 19.15 -16.64
N ALA A 134 -12.28 19.66 -17.81
CA ALA A 134 -12.94 18.89 -18.86
C ALA A 134 -11.94 18.45 -19.94
N ARG A 135 -12.12 17.23 -20.45
CA ARG A 135 -11.41 16.70 -21.62
C ARG A 135 -12.23 16.89 -22.88
#